data_AF-A0A5E8GSW8-F1
#
_entry.id   AF-A0A5E8GSW8-F1
#
_cell.length_a   1.000
_cell.length_b   1.000
_cell.length_c   1.000
_cell.angle_alpha   90.00
_cell.angle_beta   90.00
_cell.angle_gamma   90.00
#
_symmetry.space_group_name_H-M   'P 1'
#
loop_
_entity.id
_entity.type
_entity.pdbx_description
1 polymer ?
#
loop_
_entity_poly.entity_id
_entity_poly.type
_entity_poly.pdbx_seq_one_letter_code
_entity_poly.pdbx_strand_id
1 'polypeptide(L)'
;MTQPNMATKPTAQVSVADMEAQKRFEIHCIEEGVRRFRFQDQGGKPTEDGHTTRKGLADQTATRIIYDDILPGLIKRVTQMRDEAALYCLEPKGQFSLGMLPLALLDPEQTAVISLRGMMADEYSEKALAKKLTSVELKIGNMLFQQLEFEEWKAAEQAAAKEDKDYISKYKKLLAFLKGQPVNQKQWSRFMTKYGERRARKQRKDAIILGARMVQALIEEGQGWFEMSMIFERGHGAKVVRFSPEALAALKDQRENCELQKPVLRPMLCPPKPWVRTKQAS
;
A
#
# COMPACT_ATOMS: atom_id res chain seq x y z
N MET A 1 -10.20 -54.29 -13.50
CA MET A 1 -9.79 -53.91 -12.14
C MET A 1 -10.95 -53.21 -11.47
N THR A 2 -11.68 -53.95 -10.65
CA THR A 2 -12.90 -53.54 -9.95
C THR A 2 -12.51 -52.62 -8.80
N GLN A 3 -13.01 -51.37 -8.79
CA GLN A 3 -12.80 -50.46 -7.67
C GLN A 3 -13.49 -51.03 -6.42
N PRO A 4 -12.84 -51.00 -5.23
CA PRO A 4 -13.45 -51.47 -4.01
C PRO A 4 -14.62 -50.56 -3.63
N ASN A 5 -15.75 -51.21 -3.39
CA ASN A 5 -17.00 -50.64 -2.92
C ASN A 5 -16.72 -49.88 -1.60
N MET A 6 -16.70 -48.55 -1.65
CA MET A 6 -16.60 -47.70 -0.46
C MET A 6 -17.84 -47.94 0.39
N ALA A 7 -17.71 -48.76 1.42
CA ALA A 7 -18.74 -48.99 2.42
C ALA A 7 -19.24 -47.63 2.94
N THR A 8 -20.49 -47.31 2.63
CA THR A 8 -21.22 -46.20 3.20
C THR A 8 -21.29 -46.42 4.71
N LYS A 9 -20.47 -45.67 5.46
CA LYS A 9 -20.62 -45.58 6.91
C LYS A 9 -22.07 -45.17 7.22
N PRO A 10 -22.69 -45.75 8.26
CA PRO A 10 -24.05 -45.37 8.65
C PRO A 10 -24.07 -43.87 8.92
N THR A 11 -24.92 -43.14 8.19
CA THR A 11 -25.19 -41.73 8.42
C THR A 11 -25.77 -41.63 9.82
N ALA A 12 -24.95 -41.27 10.81
CA ALA A 12 -25.45 -40.92 12.14
C ALA A 12 -26.55 -39.87 11.92
N GLN A 13 -27.78 -40.18 12.35
CA GLN A 13 -28.88 -39.25 12.25
C GLN A 13 -28.53 -38.04 13.10
N VAL A 14 -28.08 -36.97 12.44
CA VAL A 14 -27.73 -35.72 13.10
C VAL A 14 -29.02 -35.12 13.65
N SER A 15 -29.07 -34.88 14.97
CA SER A 15 -30.25 -34.29 15.57
C SER A 15 -30.42 -32.84 15.11
N VAL A 16 -31.64 -32.31 15.20
CA VAL A 16 -31.89 -30.88 14.91
C VAL A 16 -31.05 -30.00 15.83
N ALA A 17 -30.87 -30.41 17.09
CA ALA A 17 -30.02 -29.70 18.06
C ALA A 17 -28.55 -29.66 17.63
N ASP A 18 -28.00 -30.76 17.10
CA ASP A 18 -26.61 -30.80 16.61
C ASP A 18 -26.42 -29.90 15.38
N MET A 19 -27.42 -29.85 14.49
CA MET A 19 -27.40 -28.94 13.34
C MET A 19 -27.47 -27.47 13.77
N GLU A 20 -28.29 -27.14 14.76
CA GLU A 20 -28.37 -25.78 15.32
C GLU A 20 -27.07 -25.38 16.02
N ALA A 21 -26.46 -26.30 16.79
CA ALA A 21 -25.17 -26.08 17.41
C ALA A 21 -24.07 -25.85 16.38
N GLN A 22 -24.03 -26.65 15.31
CA GLN A 22 -23.09 -26.47 14.19
C GLN A 22 -23.28 -25.11 13.51
N LYS A 23 -24.52 -24.68 13.24
CA LYS A 23 -24.80 -23.36 12.66
C LYS A 23 -24.29 -22.22 13.55
N ARG A 24 -24.59 -22.27 14.86
CA ARG A 24 -24.09 -21.27 15.82
C ARG A 24 -22.56 -21.26 15.88
N PHE A 25 -21.93 -22.42 15.79
CA PHE A 25 -20.49 -22.55 15.78
C PHE A 25 -19.85 -21.95 14.51
N GLU A 26 -20.44 -22.18 13.34
CA GLU A 26 -20.01 -21.55 12.08
C GLU A 26 -20.18 -20.03 12.10
N ILE A 27 -21.28 -19.52 12.67
CA ILE A 27 -21.48 -18.08 12.87
C ILE A 27 -20.39 -17.52 13.80
N HIS A 28 -20.09 -18.19 14.91
CA HIS A 28 -19.01 -17.79 15.81
C HIS A 28 -17.65 -17.73 15.10
N CYS A 29 -17.38 -18.67 14.19
CA CYS A 29 -16.17 -18.69 13.37
C CYS A 29 -16.08 -17.50 12.40
N ILE A 30 -17.22 -17.05 11.86
CA ILE A 30 -17.30 -15.84 11.04
C ILE A 30 -17.00 -14.61 11.92
N GLU A 31 -17.63 -14.49 13.09
CA GLU A 31 -17.40 -13.39 14.03
C GLU A 31 -15.93 -13.31 14.49
N GLU A 32 -15.30 -14.45 14.76
CA GLU A 32 -13.88 -14.52 15.10
C GLU A 32 -13.01 -14.05 13.91
N GLY A 33 -13.39 -14.42 12.69
CA GLY A 33 -12.77 -13.93 11.45
C GLY A 33 -12.84 -12.41 11.34
N VAL A 34 -14.02 -11.83 11.54
CA VAL A 34 -14.22 -10.38 11.57
C VAL A 34 -13.36 -9.71 12.64
N ARG A 35 -13.33 -10.26 13.87
CA ARG A 35 -12.49 -9.75 14.97
C ARG A 35 -11.00 -9.78 14.59
N ARG A 36 -10.52 -10.88 14.00
CA ARG A 36 -9.13 -11.01 13.54
C ARG A 36 -8.82 -10.03 12.41
N PHE A 37 -9.71 -9.86 11.43
CA PHE A 37 -9.52 -8.90 10.35
C PHE A 37 -9.43 -7.48 10.89
N ARG A 38 -10.41 -7.05 11.71
CA ARG A 38 -10.38 -5.73 12.35
C ARG A 38 -9.13 -5.55 13.19
N PHE A 39 -8.70 -6.57 13.94
CA PHE A 39 -7.46 -6.50 14.70
C PHE A 39 -6.20 -6.42 13.82
N GLN A 40 -6.19 -6.96 12.61
CA GLN A 40 -5.02 -6.90 11.71
C GLN A 40 -5.00 -5.62 10.86
N ASP A 41 -6.17 -5.09 10.54
CA ASP A 41 -6.38 -3.98 9.60
C ASP A 41 -6.53 -2.63 10.33
N GLN A 42 -7.18 -2.64 11.52
CA GLN A 42 -7.37 -1.47 12.40
C GLN A 42 -6.55 -1.56 13.69
N GLY A 43 -6.43 -2.76 14.25
CA GLY A 43 -5.59 -3.04 15.41
C GLY A 43 -4.13 -3.07 14.99
N GLY A 44 -3.28 -2.41 15.76
CA GLY A 44 -1.85 -2.72 15.68
C GLY A 44 -1.54 -3.91 16.54
N LYS A 45 -0.45 -4.60 16.23
CA LYS A 45 0.18 -5.45 17.25
C LYS A 45 0.73 -4.51 18.34
N PRO A 46 0.52 -4.80 19.63
CA PRO A 46 1.27 -4.13 20.68
C PRO A 46 2.75 -4.44 20.45
N THR A 47 3.57 -3.39 20.35
CA THR A 47 5.03 -3.51 20.43
C THR A 47 5.44 -3.81 21.87
N GLU A 48 6.67 -4.29 22.06
CA GLU A 48 7.26 -4.55 23.40
C GLU A 48 7.18 -3.32 24.32
N ASP A 49 7.18 -2.12 23.75
CA ASP A 49 7.03 -0.83 24.45
C ASP A 49 5.57 -0.44 24.78
N GLY A 50 4.58 -1.30 24.50
CA GLY A 50 3.16 -1.04 24.75
C GLY A 50 2.47 -0.12 23.73
N HIS A 51 3.17 0.33 22.68
CA HIS A 51 2.56 1.10 21.59
C HIS A 51 1.85 0.18 20.58
N THR A 52 0.80 0.67 19.94
CA THR A 52 0.05 -0.09 18.93
C THR A 52 0.42 0.41 17.54
N THR A 53 1.12 -0.39 16.73
CA THR A 53 1.47 0.00 15.35
C THR A 53 0.32 -0.32 14.40
N ARG A 54 -0.51 0.67 14.06
CA ARG A 54 -1.58 0.52 13.06
C ARG A 54 -1.00 0.45 11.64
N LYS A 55 -1.65 -0.31 10.77
CA LYS A 55 -1.34 -0.27 9.33
C LYS A 55 -1.84 1.05 8.74
N GLY A 56 -1.00 1.69 7.93
CA GLY A 56 -1.43 2.84 7.14
C GLY A 56 -2.50 2.44 6.13
N LEU A 57 -3.35 3.37 5.72
CA LEU A 57 -4.44 3.12 4.78
C LEU A 57 -3.96 2.47 3.48
N ALA A 58 -2.80 2.89 2.97
CA ALA A 58 -2.19 2.33 1.76
C ALA A 58 -1.82 0.84 1.86
N ASP A 59 -1.73 0.28 3.08
CA ASP A 59 -1.36 -1.12 3.35
C ASP A 59 -2.58 -1.99 3.73
N GLN A 60 -3.78 -1.41 3.75
CA GLN A 60 -5.01 -2.12 4.07
C GLN A 60 -5.46 -2.99 2.89
N THR A 61 -6.15 -4.10 3.18
CA THR A 61 -6.62 -4.97 2.08
C THR A 61 -7.71 -4.29 1.26
N ALA A 62 -8.56 -3.49 1.92
CA ALA A 62 -9.68 -2.80 1.28
C ALA A 62 -9.25 -1.76 0.24
N THR A 63 -8.04 -1.19 0.37
CA THR A 63 -7.54 -0.16 -0.55
C THR A 63 -6.89 -0.72 -1.81
N ARG A 64 -6.80 -2.05 -1.94
CA ARG A 64 -6.26 -2.70 -3.14
C ARG A 64 -7.05 -2.35 -4.40
N ILE A 65 -8.37 -2.15 -4.28
CA ILE A 65 -9.22 -1.71 -5.38
C ILE A 65 -8.74 -0.38 -6.00
N ILE A 66 -8.25 0.55 -5.17
CA ILE A 66 -7.71 1.84 -5.62
C ILE A 66 -6.47 1.61 -6.49
N TYR A 67 -5.62 0.66 -6.10
CA TYR A 67 -4.43 0.33 -6.89
C TYR A 67 -4.82 -0.28 -8.23
N ASP A 68 -5.77 -1.22 -8.25
CA ASP A 68 -6.20 -1.90 -9.47
C ASP A 68 -6.86 -0.90 -10.47
N ASP A 69 -7.60 0.09 -9.96
CA ASP A 69 -8.26 1.11 -10.78
C ASP A 69 -7.31 2.19 -11.31
N ILE A 70 -6.44 2.74 -10.44
CA ILE A 70 -5.65 3.94 -10.75
C ILE A 70 -4.31 3.59 -11.40
N LEU A 71 -3.64 2.51 -10.97
CA LEU A 71 -2.26 2.23 -11.40
C LEU A 71 -2.10 2.13 -12.93
N PRO A 72 -2.97 1.44 -13.68
CA PRO A 72 -2.77 1.30 -15.13
C PRO A 72 -2.72 2.65 -15.86
N GLY A 73 -3.64 3.57 -15.54
CA GLY A 73 -3.67 4.91 -16.11
C GLY A 73 -2.49 5.76 -15.64
N LEU A 74 -2.20 5.71 -14.33
CA LEU A 74 -1.09 6.46 -13.73
C LEU A 74 0.27 6.04 -14.30
N ILE A 75 0.54 4.74 -14.49
CA ILE A 75 1.80 4.26 -15.07
C ILE A 75 1.99 4.82 -16.48
N LYS A 76 0.93 4.81 -17.30
CA LYS A 76 0.95 5.38 -18.64
C LYS A 76 1.26 6.88 -18.60
N ARG A 77 0.63 7.62 -17.68
CA ARG A 77 0.88 9.06 -17.51
C ARG A 77 2.29 9.35 -17.01
N VAL A 78 2.79 8.58 -16.05
CA VAL A 78 4.17 8.71 -15.53
C VAL A 78 5.20 8.41 -16.61
N THR A 79 4.94 7.42 -17.47
CA THR A 79 5.82 7.10 -18.61
C THR A 79 5.93 8.30 -19.55
N GLN A 80 4.81 8.94 -19.89
CA GLN A 80 4.83 10.17 -20.68
C GLN A 80 5.60 11.29 -19.97
N MET A 81 5.37 11.48 -18.67
CA MET A 81 6.09 12.49 -17.89
C MET A 81 7.60 12.22 -17.80
N ARG A 82 8.01 10.94 -17.80
CA ARG A 82 9.42 10.55 -17.88
C ARG A 82 10.01 10.95 -19.22
N ASP A 83 9.33 10.66 -20.31
CA ASP A 83 9.79 11.00 -21.66
C ASP A 83 9.87 12.52 -21.85
N GLU A 84 8.87 13.27 -21.36
CA GLU A 84 8.89 14.73 -21.25
C GLU A 84 10.15 15.19 -20.47
N ALA A 85 10.38 14.63 -19.28
CA ALA A 85 11.53 14.98 -18.44
C ALA A 85 12.88 14.66 -19.10
N ALA A 86 13.00 13.53 -19.79
CA ALA A 86 14.21 13.13 -20.49
C ALA A 86 14.55 14.06 -21.65
N LEU A 87 13.54 14.50 -22.42
CA LEU A 87 13.72 15.49 -23.49
C LEU A 87 14.25 16.82 -22.94
N TYR A 88 13.71 17.28 -21.79
CA TYR A 88 14.21 18.48 -21.13
C TYR A 88 15.65 18.36 -20.61
N CYS A 89 16.11 17.16 -20.25
CA CYS A 89 17.51 16.94 -19.89
C CYS A 89 18.46 17.09 -21.09
N LEU A 90 18.00 16.79 -22.30
CA LEU A 90 18.78 16.85 -23.53
C LEU A 90 18.79 18.25 -24.16
N GLU A 91 17.69 18.99 -24.04
CA GLU A 91 17.56 20.37 -24.53
C GLU A 91 17.38 21.35 -23.36
N PRO A 92 18.45 22.01 -22.86
CA PRO A 92 18.37 22.92 -21.72
C PRO A 92 17.62 24.24 -22.02
N LYS A 93 16.82 24.31 -23.08
CA LYS A 93 15.99 25.47 -23.42
C LYS A 93 14.69 25.44 -22.60
N GLY A 94 14.82 25.82 -21.33
CA GLY A 94 13.69 26.24 -20.49
C GLY A 94 13.43 25.36 -19.27
N GLN A 95 13.22 26.01 -18.12
CA GLN A 95 12.46 25.61 -16.93
C GLN A 95 12.53 24.16 -16.39
N PHE A 96 13.49 23.33 -16.78
CA PHE A 96 13.71 22.05 -16.13
C PHE A 96 14.24 22.28 -14.72
N SER A 97 13.35 22.15 -13.73
CA SER A 97 13.76 22.11 -12.33
C SER A 97 14.50 20.79 -12.10
N LEU A 98 15.67 20.86 -11.44
CA LEU A 98 16.35 19.67 -10.90
C LEU A 98 15.42 18.80 -10.04
N GLY A 99 14.32 19.38 -9.52
CA GLY A 99 13.23 18.68 -8.87
C GLY A 99 12.57 17.56 -9.68
N MET A 100 12.65 17.62 -11.01
CA MET A 100 12.04 16.65 -11.92
C MET A 100 12.96 15.45 -12.21
N LEU A 101 14.21 15.48 -11.76
CA LEU A 101 15.19 14.42 -12.01
C LEU A 101 14.71 13.01 -11.60
N PRO A 102 14.02 12.82 -10.46
CA PRO A 102 13.51 11.49 -10.10
C PRO A 102 12.56 10.90 -11.13
N LEU A 103 11.77 11.72 -11.85
CA LEU A 103 10.88 11.21 -12.90
C LEU A 103 11.65 10.64 -14.10
N ALA A 104 12.80 11.22 -14.41
CA ALA A 104 13.63 10.77 -15.52
C ALA A 104 14.38 9.47 -15.21
N LEU A 105 14.76 9.28 -13.95
CA LEU A 105 15.67 8.21 -13.53
C LEU A 105 14.99 6.98 -12.91
N LEU A 106 13.85 7.16 -12.25
CA LEU A 106 13.13 6.06 -11.61
C LEU A 106 12.28 5.28 -12.62
N ASP A 107 12.00 4.03 -12.29
CA ASP A 107 11.04 3.22 -13.03
C ASP A 107 9.61 3.82 -12.93
N PRO A 108 8.85 3.89 -14.04
CA PRO A 108 7.50 4.44 -14.02
C PRO A 108 6.52 3.70 -13.09
N GLU A 109 6.62 2.37 -13.00
CA GLU A 109 5.73 1.57 -12.14
C GLU A 109 6.02 1.86 -10.67
N GLN A 110 7.31 1.86 -10.31
CA GLN A 110 7.73 2.20 -8.95
C GLN A 110 7.30 3.62 -8.57
N THR A 111 7.48 4.58 -9.49
CA THR A 111 7.08 5.98 -9.28
C THR A 111 5.58 6.08 -9.05
N ALA A 112 4.76 5.43 -9.88
CA ALA A 112 3.30 5.41 -9.74
C ALA A 112 2.87 4.83 -8.38
N VAL A 113 3.42 3.68 -7.99
CA VAL A 113 3.10 3.02 -6.72
C VAL A 113 3.51 3.88 -5.53
N ILE A 114 4.70 4.47 -5.55
CA ILE A 114 5.21 5.33 -4.46
C ILE A 114 4.34 6.57 -4.33
N SER A 115 3.97 7.21 -5.44
CA SER A 115 3.12 8.40 -5.44
C SER A 115 1.70 8.10 -4.93
N LEU A 116 1.07 7.03 -5.41
CA LEU A 116 -0.25 6.62 -4.93
C LEU A 116 -0.22 6.24 -3.45
N ARG A 117 0.82 5.52 -3.01
CA ARG A 117 1.04 5.23 -1.59
C ARG A 117 1.22 6.52 -0.79
N GLY A 118 1.98 7.49 -1.29
CA GLY A 118 2.21 8.79 -0.65
C GLY A 118 0.93 9.61 -0.48
N MET A 119 0.03 9.58 -1.47
CA MET A 119 -1.32 10.16 -1.38
C MET A 119 -2.12 9.58 -0.21
N MET A 120 -2.02 8.26 -0.01
CA MET A 120 -2.75 7.51 1.02
C MET A 120 -1.99 7.34 2.35
N ALA A 121 -0.75 7.80 2.46
CA ALA A 121 0.17 7.41 3.53
C ALA A 121 -0.13 7.97 4.95
N ASP A 122 -1.19 8.76 5.13
CA ASP A 122 -1.64 9.19 6.46
C ASP A 122 -3.01 8.59 6.73
N GLU A 123 -3.28 8.22 7.99
CA GLU A 123 -4.58 7.74 8.44
C GLU A 123 -5.66 8.73 8.04
N TYR A 124 -6.54 8.35 7.11
CA TYR A 124 -7.82 9.02 6.95
C TYR A 124 -8.67 8.59 8.13
N SER A 125 -8.63 9.38 9.21
CA SER A 125 -9.71 9.32 10.19
C SER A 125 -10.93 10.04 9.60
N GLU A 126 -12.14 9.63 9.98
CA GLU A 126 -13.37 10.38 9.64
C GLU A 126 -13.30 11.87 10.05
N LYS A 127 -12.42 12.21 11.01
CA LYS A 127 -12.14 13.60 11.43
C LYS A 127 -11.09 14.32 10.56
N ALA A 128 -10.26 13.58 9.83
CA ALA A 128 -9.18 14.07 8.99
C ALA A 128 -9.45 13.74 7.51
N LEU A 129 -10.66 14.06 7.06
CA LEU A 129 -11.11 13.81 5.69
C LEU A 129 -10.29 14.56 4.64
N ALA A 130 -9.61 15.64 5.01
CA ALA A 130 -8.89 16.52 4.10
C ALA A 130 -7.45 16.76 4.53
N LYS A 131 -6.51 16.62 3.59
CA LYS A 131 -5.07 16.85 3.81
C LYS A 131 -4.63 18.11 3.09
N LYS A 132 -3.83 18.97 3.74
CA LYS A 132 -3.24 20.14 3.08
C LYS A 132 -2.43 19.69 1.87
N LEU A 133 -2.74 20.27 0.71
CA LEU A 133 -2.15 19.90 -0.58
C LEU A 133 -0.61 19.88 -0.49
N THR A 134 -0.02 20.96 0.03
CA THR A 134 1.44 21.11 0.18
C THR A 134 2.09 20.05 1.08
N SER A 135 1.34 19.49 2.03
CA SER A 135 1.83 18.40 2.87
C SER A 135 1.91 17.09 2.07
N VAL A 136 0.92 16.82 1.25
CA VAL A 136 0.87 15.63 0.39
C VAL A 136 1.95 15.71 -0.69
N GLU A 137 2.08 16.87 -1.35
CA GLU A 137 3.11 17.14 -2.35
C GLU A 137 4.51 16.92 -1.77
N LEU A 138 4.80 17.53 -0.62
CA LEU A 138 6.09 17.37 0.05
C LEU A 138 6.38 15.92 0.41
N LYS A 139 5.35 15.16 0.85
CA LYS A 139 5.49 13.76 1.22
C LYS A 139 5.81 12.88 0.01
N ILE A 140 5.02 12.98 -1.06
CA ILE A 140 5.25 12.23 -2.31
C ILE A 140 6.63 12.56 -2.87
N GLY A 141 6.98 13.84 -2.95
CA GLY A 141 8.30 14.26 -3.41
C GLY A 141 9.41 13.69 -2.53
N ASN A 142 9.27 13.70 -1.20
CA ASN A 142 10.27 13.10 -0.30
C ASN A 142 10.43 11.61 -0.51
N MET A 143 9.34 10.87 -0.70
CA MET A 143 9.41 9.43 -0.96
C MET A 143 10.12 9.13 -2.29
N LEU A 144 9.83 9.86 -3.36
CA LEU A 144 10.49 9.65 -4.67
C LEU A 144 11.99 9.97 -4.63
N PHE A 145 12.37 11.08 -4.00
CA PHE A 145 13.80 11.39 -3.83
C PHE A 145 14.51 10.38 -2.94
N GLN A 146 13.87 9.89 -1.88
CA GLN A 146 14.43 8.85 -1.03
C GLN A 146 14.62 7.54 -1.83
N GLN A 147 13.68 7.20 -2.72
CA GLN A 147 13.81 6.05 -3.60
C GLN A 147 14.98 6.22 -4.57
N LEU A 148 15.13 7.40 -5.19
CA LEU A 148 16.26 7.69 -6.08
C LEU A 148 17.59 7.56 -5.34
N GLU A 149 17.70 8.17 -4.16
CA GLU A 149 18.89 8.06 -3.31
C GLU A 149 19.24 6.60 -3.01
N PHE A 150 18.23 5.80 -2.71
CA PHE A 150 18.36 4.38 -2.41
C PHE A 150 18.83 3.57 -3.63
N GLU A 151 18.30 3.83 -4.83
CA GLU A 151 18.71 3.14 -6.05
C GLU A 151 20.14 3.46 -6.46
N GLU A 152 20.51 4.74 -6.43
CA GLU A 152 21.88 5.18 -6.68
C GLU A 152 22.85 4.55 -5.68
N TRP A 153 22.47 4.51 -4.38
CA TRP A 153 23.28 3.88 -3.36
C TRP A 153 23.42 2.37 -3.57
N LYS A 154 22.32 1.68 -3.90
CA LYS A 154 22.30 0.25 -4.21
C LYS A 154 23.17 -0.06 -5.43
N ALA A 155 23.14 0.77 -6.47
CA ALA A 155 23.98 0.62 -7.65
C ALA A 155 25.47 0.79 -7.33
N ALA A 156 25.83 1.82 -6.54
CA ALA A 156 27.20 2.03 -6.09
C ALA A 156 27.71 0.87 -5.23
N GLU A 157 26.87 0.32 -4.35
CA GLU A 157 27.23 -0.85 -3.54
C GLU A 157 27.47 -2.09 -4.40
N GLN A 158 26.63 -2.31 -5.42
CA GLN A 158 26.82 -3.42 -6.37
C GLN A 158 28.08 -3.27 -7.21
N ALA A 159 28.46 -2.05 -7.58
CA ALA A 159 29.72 -1.79 -8.27
C ALA A 159 30.92 -2.11 -7.36
N ALA A 160 30.92 -1.62 -6.12
CA ALA A 160 31.98 -1.89 -5.15
C ALA A 160 32.12 -3.39 -4.84
N ALA A 161 31.00 -4.12 -4.75
CA ALA A 161 30.99 -5.56 -4.52
C ALA A 161 31.50 -6.40 -5.71
N LYS A 162 31.52 -5.84 -6.93
CA LYS A 162 32.13 -6.49 -8.09
C LYS A 162 33.65 -6.32 -8.12
N GLU A 163 34.14 -5.18 -7.63
CA GLU A 163 35.57 -4.85 -7.60
C GLU A 163 36.31 -5.56 -6.45
N ASP A 164 35.66 -5.70 -5.30
CA ASP A 164 36.25 -6.32 -4.11
C ASP A 164 35.48 -7.60 -3.71
N LYS A 165 36.18 -8.75 -3.73
CA LYS A 165 35.61 -10.07 -3.39
C LYS A 165 35.27 -10.20 -1.90
N ASP A 166 35.92 -9.43 -1.03
CA ASP A 166 35.67 -9.43 0.42
C ASP A 166 34.69 -8.33 0.85
N TYR A 167 34.06 -7.66 -0.12
CA TYR A 167 33.13 -6.58 0.14
C TYR A 167 31.90 -7.03 0.95
N ILE A 168 31.78 -6.51 2.17
CA ILE A 168 30.62 -6.78 3.01
C ILE A 168 29.46 -5.87 2.61
N SER A 169 28.45 -6.46 1.97
CA SER A 169 27.23 -5.75 1.57
C SER A 169 26.52 -5.10 2.77
N LYS A 170 26.49 -3.76 2.78
CA LYS A 170 25.76 -2.91 3.72
C LYS A 170 24.25 -3.00 3.49
N TYR A 171 23.80 -3.22 2.26
CA TYR A 171 22.40 -3.50 1.93
C TYR A 171 21.88 -4.76 2.60
N LYS A 172 22.62 -5.88 2.53
CA LYS A 172 22.24 -7.11 3.24
C LYS A 172 22.15 -6.89 4.76
N LYS A 173 23.07 -6.10 5.33
CA LYS A 173 23.01 -5.70 6.75
C LYS A 173 21.79 -4.84 7.07
N LEU A 174 21.43 -3.91 6.19
CA LEU A 174 20.22 -3.09 6.34
C LEU A 174 18.96 -3.97 6.31
N LEU A 175 18.83 -4.87 5.33
CA LEU A 175 17.70 -5.79 5.26
C LEU A 175 17.60 -6.67 6.52
N ALA A 176 18.73 -7.19 7.00
CA ALA A 176 18.79 -7.97 8.23
C ALA A 176 18.41 -7.14 9.47
N PHE A 177 18.84 -5.88 9.54
CA PHE A 177 18.49 -4.96 10.62
C PHE A 177 16.98 -4.65 10.63
N LEU A 178 16.40 -4.44 9.45
CA LEU A 178 14.99 -4.09 9.31
C LEU A 178 14.05 -5.27 9.59
N LYS A 179 14.52 -6.52 9.45
CA LYS A 179 13.70 -7.73 9.64
C LYS A 179 12.36 -7.67 8.89
N GLY A 180 12.36 -7.09 7.68
CA GLY A 180 11.16 -6.92 6.85
C GLY A 180 10.27 -5.73 7.22
N GLN A 181 10.70 -4.84 8.12
CA GLN A 181 10.01 -3.58 8.39
C GLN A 181 10.35 -2.49 7.37
N PRO A 182 9.41 -1.58 7.06
CA PRO A 182 9.67 -0.45 6.18
C PRO A 182 10.67 0.53 6.83
N VAL A 183 11.57 1.10 6.02
CA VAL A 183 12.55 2.08 6.48
C VAL A 183 11.86 3.42 6.71
N ASN A 184 11.86 3.91 7.96
CA ASN A 184 11.43 5.29 8.24
C ASN A 184 12.53 6.28 7.81
N GLN A 185 12.17 7.45 7.29
CA GLN A 185 13.08 8.55 6.95
C GLN A 185 14.14 8.83 8.03
N LYS A 186 13.78 8.81 9.32
CA LYS A 186 14.76 9.03 10.41
C LYS A 186 15.80 7.91 10.48
N GLN A 187 15.38 6.65 10.32
CA GLN A 187 16.27 5.50 10.30
C GLN A 187 17.16 5.54 9.05
N TRP A 188 16.58 5.88 7.90
CA TRP A 188 17.33 6.09 6.66
C TRP A 188 18.39 7.17 6.80
N SER A 189 18.04 8.35 7.32
CA SER A 189 18.98 9.45 7.52
C SER A 189 20.11 9.08 8.49
N ARG A 190 19.82 8.36 9.59
CA ARG A 190 20.85 7.84 10.51
C ARG A 190 21.75 6.81 9.83
N PHE A 191 21.16 5.90 9.05
CA PHE A 191 21.89 4.89 8.30
C PHE A 191 22.83 5.53 7.27
N MET A 192 22.32 6.46 6.47
CA MET A 192 23.11 7.19 5.48
C MET A 192 24.17 8.11 6.12
N THR A 193 23.90 8.69 7.29
CA THR A 193 24.92 9.44 8.05
C THR A 193 26.08 8.54 8.48
N LYS A 194 25.80 7.29 8.83
CA LYS A 194 26.80 6.32 9.30
C LYS A 194 27.54 5.62 8.16
N TYR A 195 26.88 5.38 7.03
CA TYR A 195 27.35 4.45 6.00
C TYR A 195 27.35 4.99 4.56
N GLY A 196 26.71 6.14 4.32
CA GLY A 196 26.58 6.76 3.01
C GLY A 196 27.55 7.94 2.82
N GLU A 197 27.80 8.27 1.56
CA GLU A 197 28.51 9.50 1.20
C GLU A 197 27.59 10.71 1.40
N ARG A 198 28.16 11.83 1.82
CA ARG A 198 27.41 13.06 2.14
C ARG A 198 26.88 13.68 0.85
N ARG A 199 25.67 13.32 0.44
CA ARG A 199 25.04 13.86 -0.77
C ARG A 199 24.44 15.25 -0.56
N ALA A 200 24.30 15.99 -1.66
CA ALA A 200 23.74 17.33 -1.69
C ALA A 200 22.35 17.34 -1.05
N ARG A 201 22.12 18.31 -0.16
CA ARG A 201 20.86 18.42 0.58
C ARG A 201 19.73 18.68 -0.41
N LYS A 202 18.77 17.75 -0.48
CA LYS A 202 17.53 17.94 -1.23
C LYS A 202 16.89 19.28 -0.87
N GLN A 203 16.58 20.10 -1.88
CA GLN A 203 15.84 21.33 -1.64
C GLN A 203 14.36 21.00 -1.41
N ARG A 204 13.78 21.56 -0.34
CA ARG A 204 12.35 21.40 -0.03
C ARG A 204 11.46 21.84 -1.20
N LYS A 205 11.88 22.88 -1.93
CA LYS A 205 11.17 23.42 -3.10
C LYS A 205 11.02 22.36 -4.20
N ASP A 206 12.11 21.67 -4.51
CA ASP A 206 12.15 20.62 -5.53
C ASP A 206 11.25 19.43 -5.17
N ALA A 207 11.19 19.07 -3.88
CA ALA A 207 10.24 18.07 -3.38
C ALA A 207 8.80 18.44 -3.70
N ILE A 208 8.44 19.70 -3.46
CA ILE A 208 7.07 20.19 -3.63
C ILE A 208 6.72 20.26 -5.10
N ILE A 209 7.62 20.72 -5.98
CA ILE A 209 7.37 20.78 -7.43
C ILE A 209 7.09 19.38 -7.99
N LEU A 210 7.95 18.41 -7.67
CA LEU A 210 7.77 17.02 -8.07
C LEU A 210 6.46 16.46 -7.51
N GLY A 211 6.21 16.69 -6.22
CA GLY A 211 4.99 16.29 -5.54
C GLY A 211 3.74 16.85 -6.19
N ALA A 212 3.74 18.14 -6.55
CA ALA A 212 2.63 18.83 -7.19
C ALA A 212 2.30 18.20 -8.55
N ARG A 213 3.31 17.93 -9.37
CA ARG A 213 3.12 17.27 -10.66
C ARG A 213 2.53 15.87 -10.50
N MET A 214 3.01 15.11 -9.51
CA MET A 214 2.50 13.77 -9.22
C MET A 214 1.08 13.78 -8.63
N VAL A 215 0.77 14.74 -7.75
CA VAL A 215 -0.58 14.92 -7.21
C VAL A 215 -1.55 15.29 -8.32
N GLN A 216 -1.14 16.16 -9.25
CA GLN A 216 -1.95 16.50 -10.42
C GLN A 216 -2.24 15.26 -11.26
N ALA A 217 -1.22 14.46 -11.62
CA ALA A 217 -1.40 13.22 -12.37
C ALA A 217 -2.32 12.22 -11.64
N LEU A 218 -2.19 12.12 -10.31
CA LEU A 218 -3.05 11.26 -9.48
C LEU A 218 -4.51 11.71 -9.42
N ILE A 219 -4.78 13.02 -9.51
CA ILE A 219 -6.16 13.53 -9.55
C ILE A 219 -6.74 13.34 -10.95
N GLU A 220 -5.97 13.62 -11.99
CA GLU A 220 -6.38 13.46 -13.39
C GLU A 220 -6.69 11.99 -13.72
N GLU A 221 -5.78 11.07 -13.37
CA GLU A 221 -5.95 9.63 -13.59
C GLU A 221 -6.73 8.93 -12.46
N GLY A 222 -7.08 9.67 -11.42
CA GLY A 222 -7.70 9.12 -10.20
C GLY A 222 -9.15 8.69 -10.38
N GLN A 223 -9.78 8.94 -11.54
CA GLN A 223 -11.15 8.50 -11.88
C GLN A 223 -12.21 8.82 -10.78
N GLY A 224 -12.04 9.95 -10.09
CA GLY A 224 -12.95 10.35 -9.02
C GLY A 224 -12.62 9.77 -7.64
N TRP A 225 -11.53 9.00 -7.46
CA TRP A 225 -11.06 8.57 -6.14
C TRP A 225 -10.62 9.75 -5.27
N PHE A 226 -9.89 10.70 -5.86
CA PHE A 226 -9.37 11.87 -5.16
C PHE A 226 -9.97 13.15 -5.72
N GLU A 227 -10.25 14.11 -4.84
CA GLU A 227 -10.67 15.46 -5.21
C GLU A 227 -9.83 16.51 -4.49
N MET A 228 -9.64 17.65 -5.15
CA MET A 228 -9.02 18.83 -4.56
C MET A 228 -10.11 19.85 -4.26
N SER A 229 -10.18 20.30 -3.01
CA SER A 229 -11.13 21.32 -2.57
C SER A 229 -10.42 22.44 -1.81
N MET A 230 -11.10 23.57 -1.64
CA MET A 230 -10.63 24.68 -0.84
C MET A 230 -11.44 24.74 0.45
N ILE A 231 -10.75 24.66 1.59
CA ILE A 231 -11.37 24.81 2.91
C ILE A 231 -10.91 26.13 3.53
N PHE A 232 -11.78 26.76 4.31
CA PHE A 232 -11.43 27.96 5.07
C PHE A 232 -11.19 27.58 6.53
N GLU A 233 -9.92 27.59 6.95
CA GLU A 233 -9.54 27.39 8.34
C GLU A 233 -9.16 28.73 8.95
N ARG A 234 -9.87 29.15 10.02
CA ARG A 234 -9.57 30.38 10.78
C ARG A 234 -9.49 31.63 9.87
N GLY A 235 -10.36 31.71 8.86
CA GLY A 235 -10.39 32.83 7.91
C GLY A 235 -9.37 32.76 6.76
N HIS A 236 -8.50 31.75 6.73
CA HIS A 236 -7.56 31.53 5.64
C HIS A 236 -7.98 30.34 4.77
N GLY A 237 -8.05 30.57 3.47
CA GLY A 237 -8.28 29.51 2.49
C GLY A 237 -7.06 28.60 2.33
N ALA A 238 -7.24 27.30 2.49
CA ALA A 238 -6.23 26.28 2.26
C ALA A 238 -6.73 25.26 1.22
N LYS A 239 -5.89 24.96 0.23
CA LYS A 239 -6.14 23.86 -0.71
C LYS A 239 -5.88 22.54 -0.02
N VAL A 240 -6.82 21.61 -0.17
CA VAL A 240 -6.73 20.28 0.41
C VAL A 240 -7.06 19.21 -0.61
N VAL A 241 -6.47 18.04 -0.42
CA VAL A 241 -6.80 16.81 -1.15
C VAL A 241 -7.55 15.88 -0.22
N ARG A 242 -8.62 15.28 -0.71
CA ARG A 242 -9.44 14.31 0.03
C ARG A 242 -9.92 13.19 -0.89
N PHE A 243 -10.38 12.10 -0.30
CA PHE A 243 -11.19 11.14 -1.05
C PHE A 243 -12.54 11.78 -1.37
N SER A 244 -13.08 11.47 -2.55
CA SER A 244 -14.46 11.81 -2.86
C SER A 244 -15.43 11.09 -1.91
N PRO A 245 -16.65 11.61 -1.71
CA PRO A 245 -17.69 10.92 -0.95
C PRO A 245 -17.97 9.51 -1.48
N GLU A 246 -17.98 9.34 -2.80
CA GLU A 246 -18.22 8.07 -3.47
C GLU A 246 -17.08 7.07 -3.22
N ALA A 247 -15.83 7.53 -3.26
CA ALA A 247 -14.66 6.72 -2.93
C ALA A 247 -14.69 6.24 -1.47
N LEU A 248 -15.11 7.09 -0.55
CA LEU A 248 -15.22 6.72 0.87
C LEU A 248 -16.31 5.67 1.08
N ALA A 249 -17.45 5.79 0.38
CA ALA A 249 -18.51 4.79 0.40
C ALA A 249 -18.01 3.45 -0.17
N ALA A 250 -17.35 3.47 -1.34
CA ALA A 250 -16.79 2.27 -1.95
C ALA A 250 -15.74 1.58 -1.05
N LEU A 251 -14.88 2.35 -0.38
CA LEU A 251 -13.92 1.81 0.59
C LEU A 251 -14.61 1.16 1.79
N LYS A 252 -15.68 1.77 2.29
CA LYS A 252 -16.45 1.23 3.41
C LYS A 252 -17.10 -0.09 3.01
N ASP A 253 -17.77 -0.13 1.86
CA ASP A 253 -18.42 -1.34 1.35
C ASP A 253 -17.39 -2.45 1.10
N GLN A 254 -16.25 -2.11 0.48
CA GLN A 254 -15.18 -3.07 0.23
C GLN A 254 -14.58 -3.61 1.52
N ARG A 255 -14.48 -2.78 2.56
CA ARG A 255 -14.04 -3.20 3.88
C ARG A 255 -15.02 -4.19 4.50
N GLU A 256 -16.31 -3.87 4.49
CA GLU A 256 -17.36 -4.74 5.03
C GLU A 256 -17.37 -6.10 4.30
N ASN A 257 -17.18 -6.10 2.97
CA ASN A 257 -17.04 -7.32 2.18
C ASN A 257 -15.79 -8.13 2.57
N CYS A 258 -14.65 -7.47 2.75
CA CYS A 258 -13.40 -8.12 3.16
C CYS A 258 -13.49 -8.76 4.55
N GLU A 259 -14.26 -8.16 5.47
CA GLU A 259 -14.49 -8.69 6.82
C GLU A 259 -15.20 -10.05 6.78
N LEU A 260 -16.23 -10.17 5.94
CA LEU A 260 -17.06 -11.38 5.86
C LEU A 260 -16.40 -12.53 5.08
N GLN A 261 -15.49 -12.23 4.16
CA GLN A 261 -14.83 -13.23 3.31
C GLN A 261 -13.69 -13.99 4.00
N LYS A 262 -13.38 -13.71 5.27
CA LYS A 262 -12.27 -14.34 6.00
C LYS A 262 -12.71 -15.08 7.27
N PRO A 263 -13.63 -16.08 7.17
CA PRO A 263 -14.02 -16.87 8.32
C PRO A 263 -12.87 -17.73 8.85
N VAL A 264 -12.84 -17.96 10.16
CA VAL A 264 -11.89 -18.89 10.77
C VAL A 264 -12.41 -20.31 10.62
N LEU A 265 -11.83 -21.11 9.73
CA LEU A 265 -12.26 -22.50 9.55
C LEU A 265 -11.82 -23.35 10.76
N ARG A 266 -12.78 -24.02 11.40
CA ARG A 266 -12.58 -24.91 12.56
C ARG A 266 -13.18 -26.29 12.31
N PRO A 267 -12.75 -27.33 13.05
CA PRO A 267 -13.38 -28.66 12.97
C PRO A 267 -14.88 -28.60 13.26
N MET A 268 -15.68 -29.37 12.52
CA MET A 268 -17.13 -29.42 12.69
C MET A 268 -17.55 -30.24 13.91
N LEU A 269 -18.67 -29.88 14.53
CA LEU A 269 -19.32 -30.60 15.63
C LEU A 269 -20.12 -31.81 15.13
N CYS A 270 -20.59 -31.75 13.88
CA CYS A 270 -21.31 -32.84 13.22
C CYS A 270 -20.58 -33.27 11.93
N PRO A 271 -20.95 -34.42 11.33
CA PRO A 271 -20.40 -34.84 10.04
C PRO A 271 -20.55 -33.74 8.97
N PRO A 272 -19.52 -33.51 8.14
CA PRO A 272 -19.56 -32.49 7.10
C PRO A 272 -20.61 -32.80 6.04
N LYS A 273 -21.15 -31.75 5.41
CA LYS A 273 -22.07 -31.90 4.29
C LYS A 273 -21.38 -32.69 3.17
N PRO A 274 -22.01 -33.75 2.62
CA PRO A 274 -21.43 -34.50 1.52
C PRO A 274 -21.28 -33.61 0.29
N TRP A 275 -20.16 -33.74 -0.40
CA TRP A 275 -19.90 -33.04 -1.65
C TRP A 275 -20.85 -33.54 -2.74
N VAL A 276 -21.69 -32.65 -3.26
CA VAL A 276 -22.53 -32.93 -4.43
C VAL A 276 -21.99 -32.10 -5.58
N ARG A 277 -21.58 -32.76 -6.68
CA ARG A 277 -21.21 -32.06 -7.90
C ARG A 277 -22.47 -31.49 -8.53
N THR A 278 -22.63 -30.18 -8.53
CA THR A 278 -23.63 -29.50 -9.36
C THR A 278 -23.26 -29.73 -10.82
N LYS A 279 -24.14 -30.34 -11.61
CA LYS A 279 -23.99 -30.35 -13.06
C LYS A 279 -24.01 -28.87 -13.49
N GLN A 280 -22.92 -28.39 -14.08
CA GLN A 280 -22.91 -27.07 -14.72
C GLN A 280 -24.04 -27.08 -15.75
N ALA A 281 -24.97 -26.14 -15.64
CA ALA A 281 -25.91 -25.87 -16.70
C ALA A 281 -25.09 -25.40 -17.91
N SER A 282 -25.02 -26.25 -18.93
CA SER A 282 -24.50 -25.94 -20.26
C SER A 282 -25.38 -24.93 -20.96
#